data_AF-A0A7J9CWS8-F1
#
_entry.id   AF-A0A7J9CWS8-F1
#
_cell.length_a   1.000
_cell.length_b   1.000
_cell.length_c   1.000
_cell.angle_alpha   90.00
_cell.angle_beta   90.00
_cell.angle_gamma   90.00
#
_symmetry.space_group_name_H-M   'P 1'
#
loop_
_entity.id
_entity.type
_entity.pdbx_description
1 polymer ?
#
loop_
_entity_poly.entity_id
_entity_poly.type
_entity_poly.pdbx_seq_one_letter_code
_entity_poly.pdbx_strand_id
1 'polypeptide(L)'
;MASFGINCFPYTNKCLGGILKESSVVVFRLTWASLARMNRLRLCGLRDERSSPLTSDIQAIGCECTMGMSKEKFDEKWSSKPVFMKKKLSTIDEHVGKLEKSMEDTKESHNVLGERIDNLCEQSRDFVTMCLTSNRDNVLELLDSKRKKLTKMNNALEAMVMDLKEETMTMTMALNTKIEELEGELVLCQAAVGKRVSSITLNCKDVLKPKEFVGTSPQIKGKVRLERGKSSNVSTVGEYVREFKELILQILDMTEKEALIVFKNGLKPWVRQEVK
;
A
#
# COMPACT_ATOMS: atom_id res chain seq x y z
N MET A 1 19.51 -8.28 6.04
CA MET A 1 19.88 -7.64 4.76
C MET A 1 19.73 -8.67 3.65
N ALA A 2 18.59 -8.66 2.96
CA ALA A 2 18.35 -9.23 1.64
C ALA A 2 16.91 -8.81 1.28
N SER A 3 16.79 -7.69 0.57
CA SER A 3 15.49 -7.16 0.15
C SER A 3 15.08 -7.84 -1.15
N PHE A 4 14.13 -8.78 -1.10
CA PHE A 4 13.42 -9.25 -2.29
C PHE A 4 12.34 -8.23 -2.65
N GLY A 5 12.69 -7.31 -3.55
CA GLY A 5 11.73 -6.40 -4.18
C GLY A 5 10.93 -7.17 -5.23
N ILE A 6 9.72 -7.61 -4.88
CA ILE A 6 8.75 -8.10 -5.85
C ILE A 6 8.07 -6.87 -6.46
N ASN A 7 8.56 -6.45 -7.63
CA ASN A 7 7.86 -5.50 -8.48
C ASN A 7 6.57 -6.14 -9.00
N CYS A 8 5.47 -5.89 -8.32
CA CYS A 8 4.13 -6.17 -8.84
C CYS A 8 3.80 -5.13 -9.92
N PHE A 9 4.02 -5.49 -11.18
CA PHE A 9 3.47 -4.76 -12.32
C PHE A 9 1.93 -4.90 -12.35
N PRO A 10 1.16 -3.82 -12.58
CA PRO A 10 -0.26 -3.93 -12.80
C PRO A 10 -0.50 -4.25 -14.29
N TYR A 11 -0.61 -5.53 -14.65
CA TYR A 11 -1.21 -5.90 -15.93
C TYR A 11 -2.73 -5.96 -15.77
N THR A 12 -3.38 -4.83 -16.07
CA THR A 12 -4.81 -4.81 -16.39
C THR A 12 -5.02 -5.41 -17.79
N ASN A 13 -4.96 -6.75 -17.88
CA ASN A 13 -5.48 -7.49 -19.04
C ASN A 13 -6.93 -7.88 -18.76
N LYS A 14 -7.83 -6.91 -18.80
CA LYS A 14 -9.27 -7.15 -18.96
C LYS A 14 -9.71 -6.43 -20.23
N CYS A 15 -10.31 -7.20 -21.13
CA CYS A 15 -11.18 -6.73 -22.23
C CYS A 15 -10.57 -6.31 -23.59
N LEU A 16 -9.45 -6.87 -24.04
CA LEU A 16 -9.00 -6.69 -25.45
C LEU A 16 -9.07 -7.96 -26.33
N GLY A 17 -9.07 -9.16 -25.73
CA GLY A 17 -9.12 -10.41 -26.50
C GLY A 17 -10.47 -10.75 -27.14
N GLY A 18 -11.58 -10.31 -26.55
CA GLY A 18 -12.93 -10.58 -27.08
C GLY A 18 -13.33 -9.67 -28.25
N ILE A 19 -12.96 -8.40 -28.18
CA ILE A 19 -13.42 -7.38 -29.15
C ILE A 19 -12.70 -7.55 -30.50
N LEU A 20 -11.44 -8.02 -30.51
CA LEU A 20 -10.68 -8.23 -31.75
C LEU A 20 -11.05 -9.53 -32.48
N LYS A 21 -11.47 -10.59 -31.76
CA LYS A 21 -11.94 -11.84 -32.38
C LYS A 21 -13.30 -11.67 -33.09
N GLU A 22 -14.21 -10.88 -32.54
CA GLU A 22 -15.51 -10.63 -33.20
C GLU A 22 -15.39 -9.60 -34.33
N SER A 23 -14.59 -8.55 -34.16
CA SER A 23 -14.48 -7.48 -35.17
C SER A 23 -13.84 -7.97 -36.48
N SER A 24 -12.83 -8.84 -36.41
CA SER A 24 -12.15 -9.37 -37.60
C SER A 24 -13.01 -10.37 -38.38
N VAL A 25 -13.77 -11.23 -37.70
CA VAL A 25 -14.67 -12.22 -38.32
C VAL A 25 -15.90 -11.56 -38.95
N VAL A 26 -16.47 -10.53 -38.30
CA VAL A 26 -17.64 -9.80 -38.83
C VAL A 26 -17.28 -8.98 -40.07
N VAL A 27 -16.13 -8.29 -40.05
CA VAL A 27 -15.65 -7.53 -41.22
C VAL A 27 -15.37 -8.46 -42.40
N PHE A 28 -14.73 -9.61 -42.18
CA PHE A 28 -14.44 -10.56 -43.25
C PHE A 28 -15.70 -11.21 -43.86
N ARG A 29 -16.69 -11.57 -43.02
CA ARG A 29 -17.98 -12.14 -43.51
C ARG A 29 -18.79 -11.11 -44.31
N LEU A 30 -18.77 -9.83 -43.92
CA LEU A 30 -19.46 -8.76 -44.65
C LEU A 30 -18.81 -8.50 -46.02
N THR A 31 -17.49 -8.54 -46.12
CA THR A 31 -16.79 -8.39 -47.41
C THR A 31 -17.04 -9.58 -48.35
N TRP A 32 -17.06 -10.82 -47.84
CA TRP A 32 -17.32 -11.99 -48.69
C TRP A 32 -18.78 -12.08 -49.13
N ALA A 33 -19.73 -11.77 -48.24
CA ALA A 33 -21.15 -11.69 -48.61
C ALA A 33 -21.41 -10.60 -49.66
N SER A 34 -20.71 -9.46 -49.56
CA SER A 34 -20.80 -8.38 -50.56
C SER A 34 -20.17 -8.76 -51.89
N LEU A 35 -19.03 -9.46 -51.88
CA LEU A 35 -18.36 -9.93 -53.09
C LEU A 35 -19.16 -11.05 -53.80
N ALA A 36 -19.74 -11.98 -53.03
CA ALA A 36 -20.62 -13.02 -53.56
C ALA A 36 -21.93 -12.43 -54.13
N ARG A 37 -22.47 -11.37 -53.51
CA ARG A 37 -23.66 -10.65 -54.02
C ARG A 37 -23.35 -9.88 -55.30
N MET A 38 -22.17 -9.25 -55.41
CA MET A 38 -21.70 -8.59 -56.64
C MET A 38 -21.46 -9.58 -57.79
N ASN A 39 -20.89 -10.76 -57.53
CA ASN A 39 -20.70 -11.77 -58.57
C ASN A 39 -22.03 -12.39 -59.04
N ARG A 40 -23.02 -12.55 -58.14
CA ARG A 40 -24.35 -13.06 -58.49
C ARG A 40 -25.15 -12.05 -59.34
N LEU A 41 -25.01 -10.75 -59.08
CA LEU A 41 -25.60 -9.67 -59.90
C LEU A 41 -24.92 -9.51 -61.27
N ARG A 42 -23.68 -9.98 -61.43
CA ARG A 42 -22.97 -9.95 -62.72
C ARG A 42 -23.36 -11.09 -63.66
N LEU A 43 -23.80 -12.23 -63.11
CA LEU A 43 -24.22 -13.41 -63.87
C LEU A 43 -25.71 -13.39 -64.23
N CYS A 44 -26.56 -12.78 -63.42
CA CYS A 44 -27.93 -12.48 -63.77
C CYS A 44 -28.00 -11.04 -64.28
N GLY A 45 -28.04 -10.82 -65.59
CA GLY A 45 -28.10 -9.49 -66.22
C GLY A 45 -29.39 -8.69 -65.92
N LEU A 46 -29.67 -8.43 -64.65
CA LEU A 46 -30.81 -7.68 -64.14
C LEU A 46 -30.34 -6.29 -63.72
N ARG A 47 -30.79 -5.31 -64.50
CA ARG A 47 -30.65 -3.89 -64.23
C ARG A 47 -31.65 -3.53 -63.13
N ASP A 48 -31.17 -3.23 -61.93
CA ASP A 48 -32.03 -2.84 -60.81
C ASP A 48 -32.39 -1.34 -60.95
N GLU A 49 -33.58 -1.06 -61.47
CA GLU A 49 -34.17 0.27 -61.51
C GLU A 49 -34.86 0.54 -60.16
N ARG A 50 -34.09 0.96 -59.17
CA ARG A 50 -34.65 1.75 -58.05
C ARG A 50 -33.62 2.70 -57.46
N SER A 51 -33.69 3.91 -57.97
CA SER A 51 -32.98 5.12 -57.57
C SER A 51 -33.32 5.57 -56.13
N SER A 52 -32.29 6.00 -55.39
CA SER A 52 -32.42 7.06 -54.38
C SER A 52 -31.29 8.08 -54.62
N PRO A 53 -31.54 9.40 -54.44
CA PRO A 53 -30.73 10.44 -55.06
C PRO A 53 -29.93 11.21 -54.00
N LEU A 54 -28.65 10.89 -53.80
CA LEU A 54 -27.76 11.77 -53.06
C LEU A 54 -26.32 11.68 -53.60
N THR A 55 -25.74 12.86 -53.78
CA THR A 55 -24.39 13.21 -54.30
C THR A 55 -24.28 13.30 -55.83
N SER A 56 -24.33 14.54 -56.31
CA SER A 56 -24.39 14.99 -57.70
C SER A 56 -23.04 15.35 -58.31
N ASP A 57 -21.91 14.96 -57.70
CA ASP A 57 -20.58 15.35 -58.19
C ASP A 57 -19.73 14.14 -58.59
N ILE A 58 -20.34 13.13 -59.21
CA ILE A 58 -19.60 12.26 -60.13
C ILE A 58 -19.80 12.85 -61.51
N GLN A 59 -18.91 13.78 -61.82
CA GLN A 59 -18.61 14.21 -63.18
C GLN A 59 -18.58 12.96 -64.07
N ALA A 60 -19.45 12.96 -65.08
CA ALA A 60 -19.51 11.95 -66.10
C ALA A 60 -18.09 11.76 -66.68
N ILE A 61 -17.40 10.71 -66.23
CA ILE A 61 -16.35 10.10 -67.03
C ILE A 61 -17.10 9.54 -68.23
N GLY A 62 -17.22 10.38 -69.25
CA GLY A 62 -17.70 10.00 -70.55
C GLY A 62 -16.88 8.80 -70.99
N CYS A 63 -17.53 7.63 -71.07
CA CYS A 63 -17.08 6.59 -71.97
C CYS A 63 -17.19 7.15 -73.39
N GLU A 64 -16.19 7.93 -73.81
CA GLU A 64 -15.85 8.12 -75.21
C GLU A 64 -15.36 6.77 -75.75
N CYS A 65 -16.31 5.87 -75.99
CA CYS A 65 -16.09 4.71 -76.82
C CYS A 65 -17.37 4.47 -77.61
N THR A 66 -17.22 4.69 -78.91
CA THR A 66 -18.03 4.11 -80.00
C THR A 66 -19.39 4.75 -80.30
N MET A 67 -19.44 6.08 -80.48
CA MET A 67 -20.47 6.64 -81.38
C MET A 67 -19.97 6.47 -82.82
N GLY A 68 -20.42 5.40 -83.48
CA GLY A 68 -20.08 5.11 -84.88
C GLY A 68 -19.85 3.63 -85.24
N MET A 69 -20.03 2.70 -84.30
CA MET A 69 -20.00 1.27 -84.61
C MET A 69 -21.42 0.75 -84.81
N SER A 70 -21.69 0.15 -85.98
CA SER A 70 -22.91 -0.63 -86.20
C SER A 70 -22.95 -1.81 -85.23
N LYS A 71 -24.15 -2.23 -84.84
CA LYS A 71 -24.39 -3.36 -83.92
C LYS A 71 -23.61 -4.61 -84.32
N GLU A 72 -23.49 -4.88 -85.63
CA GLU A 72 -22.70 -5.99 -86.18
C GLU A 72 -21.20 -5.88 -85.90
N LYS A 73 -20.59 -4.69 -86.00
CA LYS A 73 -19.17 -4.51 -85.67
C LYS A 73 -18.89 -4.61 -84.18
N PHE A 74 -19.87 -4.28 -83.34
CA PHE A 74 -19.78 -4.50 -81.90
C PHE A 74 -19.81 -6.00 -81.62
N ASP A 75 -20.81 -6.71 -82.15
CA ASP A 75 -20.96 -8.15 -81.96
C ASP A 75 -19.76 -8.93 -82.51
N GLU A 76 -19.17 -8.53 -83.64
CA GLU A 76 -17.96 -9.15 -84.20
C GLU A 76 -16.71 -8.93 -83.31
N LYS A 77 -16.50 -7.71 -82.80
CA LYS A 77 -15.38 -7.38 -81.88
C LYS A 77 -15.48 -8.08 -80.53
N TRP A 78 -16.71 -8.35 -80.08
CA TRP A 78 -16.97 -9.09 -78.84
C TRP A 78 -17.10 -10.61 -79.06
N SER A 79 -17.27 -11.07 -80.31
CA SER A 79 -17.29 -12.50 -80.68
C SER A 79 -15.89 -13.13 -80.74
N SER A 80 -14.81 -12.37 -80.96
CA SER A 80 -13.42 -12.87 -80.85
C SER A 80 -12.76 -12.66 -79.47
N LYS A 81 -13.29 -11.76 -78.62
CA LYS A 81 -12.89 -11.60 -77.21
C LYS A 81 -13.29 -12.69 -76.20
N PRO A 82 -14.27 -13.60 -76.43
CA PRO A 82 -14.73 -14.50 -75.37
C PRO A 82 -13.68 -15.54 -74.99
N VAL A 83 -12.79 -15.93 -75.92
CA VAL A 83 -11.75 -16.94 -75.66
C VAL A 83 -10.67 -16.41 -74.71
N PHE A 84 -10.21 -15.17 -74.92
CA PHE A 84 -9.23 -14.52 -74.06
C PHE A 84 -9.79 -14.29 -72.64
N MET A 85 -11.04 -13.85 -72.55
CA MET A 85 -11.73 -13.66 -71.26
C MET A 85 -11.93 -14.98 -70.52
N LYS A 86 -12.33 -16.06 -71.21
CA LYS A 86 -12.44 -17.41 -70.64
C LYS A 86 -11.11 -17.90 -70.07
N LYS A 87 -10.00 -17.69 -70.78
CA LYS A 87 -8.66 -18.05 -70.28
C LYS A 87 -8.30 -17.29 -69.00
N LYS A 88 -8.55 -15.98 -68.96
CA LYS A 88 -8.31 -15.17 -67.75
C LYS A 88 -9.20 -15.59 -66.58
N LEU A 89 -10.47 -15.91 -66.83
CA LEU A 89 -11.39 -16.42 -65.80
C LEU A 89 -10.89 -17.75 -65.23
N SER A 90 -10.45 -18.68 -66.08
CA SER A 90 -9.86 -19.94 -65.62
C SER A 90 -8.62 -19.73 -64.74
N THR A 91 -7.75 -18.77 -65.07
CA THR A 91 -6.60 -18.43 -64.21
C THR A 91 -7.05 -17.84 -62.87
N ILE A 92 -8.10 -17.01 -62.86
CA ILE A 92 -8.66 -16.45 -61.63
C ILE A 92 -9.24 -17.57 -60.75
N ASP A 93 -10.01 -18.48 -61.31
CA ASP A 93 -10.61 -19.61 -60.57
C ASP A 93 -9.53 -20.49 -59.92
N GLU A 94 -8.44 -20.78 -60.64
CA GLU A 94 -7.32 -21.53 -60.06
C GLU A 94 -6.67 -20.78 -58.87
N HIS A 95 -6.50 -19.47 -59.00
CA HIS A 95 -5.94 -18.64 -57.92
C HIS A 95 -6.89 -18.57 -56.70
N VAL A 96 -8.20 -18.48 -56.94
CA VAL A 96 -9.22 -18.52 -55.88
C VAL A 96 -9.16 -19.85 -55.14
N GLY A 97 -9.10 -20.98 -55.85
CA GLY A 97 -8.97 -22.29 -55.21
C GLY A 97 -7.71 -22.44 -54.36
N LYS A 98 -6.56 -21.92 -54.82
CA LYS A 98 -5.32 -21.89 -54.02
C LYS A 98 -5.46 -21.02 -52.78
N LEU A 99 -6.11 -19.87 -52.90
CA LEU A 99 -6.36 -18.97 -51.78
C LEU A 99 -7.30 -19.59 -50.73
N GLU A 100 -8.39 -20.22 -51.17
CA GLU A 100 -9.33 -20.93 -50.29
C GLU A 100 -8.63 -22.02 -49.49
N LYS A 101 -7.78 -22.81 -50.14
CA LYS A 101 -6.97 -23.83 -49.45
C LYS A 101 -6.02 -23.21 -48.42
N SER A 102 -5.26 -22.19 -48.81
CA SER A 102 -4.34 -21.49 -47.89
C SER A 102 -5.06 -20.85 -46.70
N MET A 103 -6.31 -20.39 -46.90
CA MET A 103 -7.14 -19.83 -45.85
C MET A 103 -7.59 -20.91 -44.85
N GLU A 104 -7.96 -22.10 -45.33
CA GLU A 104 -8.31 -23.21 -44.43
C GLU A 104 -7.09 -23.70 -43.63
N ASP A 105 -5.91 -23.81 -44.27
CA ASP A 105 -4.66 -24.14 -43.58
C ASP A 105 -4.33 -23.09 -42.48
N THR A 106 -4.53 -21.80 -42.79
CA THR A 106 -4.33 -20.71 -41.82
C THR A 106 -5.31 -20.79 -40.67
N LYS A 107 -6.59 -21.07 -40.94
CA LYS A 107 -7.64 -21.21 -39.93
C LYS A 107 -7.36 -22.37 -38.98
N GLU A 108 -6.89 -23.50 -39.50
CA GLU A 108 -6.47 -24.64 -38.68
C GLU A 108 -5.28 -24.28 -37.78
N SER A 109 -4.25 -23.63 -38.34
CA SER A 109 -3.10 -23.18 -37.54
C SER A 109 -3.50 -22.17 -36.45
N HIS A 110 -4.50 -21.31 -36.72
CA HIS A 110 -5.04 -20.37 -35.74
C HIS A 110 -5.79 -21.08 -34.61
N ASN A 111 -6.53 -22.16 -34.90
CA ASN A 111 -7.20 -22.96 -33.87
C ASN A 111 -6.19 -23.63 -32.94
N VAL A 112 -5.16 -24.27 -33.50
CA VAL A 112 -4.07 -24.90 -32.73
C VAL A 112 -3.34 -23.88 -31.86
N LEU A 113 -3.09 -22.67 -32.38
CA LEU A 113 -2.51 -21.59 -31.58
C LEU A 113 -3.44 -21.13 -30.46
N GLY A 114 -4.75 -21.08 -30.71
CA GLY A 114 -5.78 -20.81 -29.70
C GLY A 114 -5.71 -21.78 -28.53
N GLU A 115 -5.72 -23.08 -28.81
CA GLU A 115 -5.62 -24.13 -27.79
C GLU A 115 -4.31 -24.05 -26.97
N ARG A 116 -3.18 -23.74 -27.64
CA ARG A 116 -1.90 -23.55 -26.95
C ARG A 116 -1.92 -22.36 -26.00
N ILE A 117 -2.56 -21.25 -26.41
CA ILE A 117 -2.71 -20.06 -25.56
C ILE A 117 -3.60 -20.39 -24.36
N ASP A 118 -4.70 -21.11 -24.56
CA ASP A 118 -5.62 -21.47 -23.47
C ASP A 118 -4.92 -22.40 -22.45
N ASN A 119 -4.17 -23.40 -22.90
CA ASN A 119 -3.36 -24.26 -22.04
C ASN A 119 -2.26 -23.48 -21.28
N LEU A 120 -1.57 -22.54 -21.93
CA LEU A 120 -0.59 -21.68 -21.24
C LEU A 120 -1.25 -20.78 -20.19
N CYS A 121 -2.44 -20.25 -20.49
CA CYS A 121 -3.21 -19.48 -19.53
C CYS A 121 -3.56 -20.32 -18.31
N GLU A 122 -4.02 -21.56 -18.51
CA GLU A 122 -4.34 -22.49 -17.43
C GLU A 122 -3.12 -22.83 -16.56
N GLN A 123 -2.00 -23.22 -17.18
CA GLN A 123 -0.75 -23.50 -16.46
C GLN A 123 -0.27 -22.29 -15.64
N SER A 124 -0.37 -21.08 -16.21
CA SER A 124 0.00 -19.86 -15.49
C SER A 124 -0.91 -19.58 -14.29
N ARG A 125 -2.22 -19.84 -14.41
CA ARG A 125 -3.17 -19.68 -13.30
C ARG A 125 -2.90 -20.68 -12.18
N ASP A 126 -2.62 -21.93 -12.52
CA ASP A 126 -2.32 -22.97 -11.54
C ASP A 126 -1.03 -22.66 -10.79
N PHE A 127 0.01 -22.25 -11.51
CA PHE A 127 1.27 -21.84 -10.92
C PHE A 127 1.09 -20.65 -9.96
N VAL A 128 0.38 -19.60 -10.39
CA VAL A 128 0.10 -18.44 -9.54
C VAL A 128 -0.73 -18.84 -8.31
N THR A 129 -1.73 -19.69 -8.49
CA THR A 129 -2.58 -20.18 -7.39
C THR A 129 -1.77 -20.98 -6.36
N MET A 130 -0.89 -21.85 -6.83
CA MET A 130 0.02 -22.63 -5.98
C MET A 130 0.95 -21.72 -5.19
N CYS A 131 1.63 -20.78 -5.84
CA CYS A 131 2.54 -19.84 -5.18
C CYS A 131 1.82 -18.97 -4.15
N LEU A 132 0.65 -18.43 -4.49
CA LEU A 132 -0.14 -17.61 -3.57
C LEU A 132 -0.65 -18.39 -2.37
N THR A 133 -1.09 -19.63 -2.57
CA THR A 133 -1.57 -20.51 -1.49
C THR A 133 -0.42 -20.87 -0.55
N SER A 134 0.73 -21.29 -1.07
CA SER A 134 1.91 -21.59 -0.26
C SER A 134 2.39 -20.38 0.54
N ASN A 135 2.44 -19.19 -0.08
CA ASN A 135 2.81 -17.96 0.62
C ASN A 135 1.80 -17.60 1.72
N ARG A 136 0.50 -17.75 1.45
CA ARG A 136 -0.56 -17.53 2.43
C ARG A 136 -0.39 -18.45 3.64
N ASP A 137 -0.13 -19.73 3.42
CA ASP A 137 0.01 -20.71 4.49
C ASP A 137 1.25 -20.41 5.37
N ASN A 138 2.38 -20.07 4.75
CA ASN A 138 3.59 -19.65 5.47
C ASN A 138 3.35 -18.42 6.35
N VAL A 139 2.60 -17.43 5.84
CA VAL A 139 2.24 -16.21 6.59
C VAL A 139 1.30 -16.56 7.75
N LEU A 140 0.31 -17.43 7.54
CA LEU A 140 -0.61 -17.87 8.59
C LEU A 140 0.13 -18.60 9.71
N GLU A 141 1.03 -19.52 9.37
CA GLU A 141 1.84 -20.25 10.35
C GLU A 141 2.72 -19.30 11.19
N LEU A 142 3.36 -18.34 10.53
CA LEU A 142 4.19 -17.33 11.20
C LEU A 142 3.34 -16.48 12.16
N LEU A 143 2.18 -15.99 11.71
CA LEU A 143 1.27 -15.20 12.54
C LEU A 143 0.77 -16.00 13.74
N ASP A 144 0.42 -17.26 13.56
CA ASP A 144 -0.03 -18.15 14.63
C ASP A 144 1.07 -18.41 15.66
N SER A 145 2.30 -18.65 15.20
CA SER A 145 3.48 -18.80 16.06
C SER A 145 3.72 -17.55 16.92
N LYS A 146 3.67 -16.36 16.30
CA LYS A 146 3.83 -15.08 17.00
C LYS A 146 2.67 -14.82 17.98
N ARG A 147 1.43 -15.11 17.58
CA ARG A 147 0.25 -14.98 18.45
C ARG A 147 0.41 -15.85 19.70
N LYS A 148 0.76 -17.12 19.55
CA LYS A 148 1.00 -18.04 20.67
C LYS A 148 2.09 -17.53 21.61
N LYS A 149 3.19 -16.98 21.08
CA LYS A 149 4.27 -16.40 21.90
C LYS A 149 3.79 -15.17 22.69
N LEU A 150 3.03 -14.28 22.05
CA LEU A 150 2.49 -13.09 22.69
C LEU A 150 1.48 -13.45 23.79
N THR A 151 0.61 -14.43 23.56
CA THR A 151 -0.30 -14.95 24.59
C THR A 151 0.45 -15.50 25.80
N LYS A 152 1.53 -16.28 25.60
CA LYS A 152 2.35 -16.80 26.71
C LYS A 152 2.97 -15.66 27.53
N MET A 153 3.51 -14.64 26.87
CA MET A 153 4.07 -13.47 27.55
C MET A 153 3.01 -12.69 28.31
N ASN A 154 1.80 -12.53 27.75
CA ASN A 154 0.71 -11.84 28.41
C ASN A 154 0.28 -12.55 29.69
N ASN A 155 0.10 -13.88 29.64
CA ASN A 155 -0.26 -14.67 30.81
C ASN A 155 0.82 -14.62 31.90
N ALA A 156 2.10 -14.65 31.52
CA ALA A 156 3.20 -14.51 32.47
C ALA A 156 3.25 -13.11 33.11
N LEU A 157 2.99 -12.07 32.31
CA LEU A 157 2.90 -10.70 32.82
C LEU A 157 1.73 -10.52 33.78
N GLU A 158 0.56 -11.09 33.45
CA GLU A 158 -0.61 -11.06 34.32
C GLU A 158 -0.33 -11.73 35.67
N ALA A 159 0.35 -12.89 35.66
CA ALA A 159 0.79 -13.54 36.90
C ALA A 159 1.72 -12.66 37.73
N MET A 160 2.76 -12.07 37.12
CA MET A 160 3.69 -11.17 37.82
C MET A 160 3.00 -9.92 38.40
N VAL A 161 2.01 -9.36 37.69
CA VAL A 161 1.23 -8.23 38.17
C VAL A 161 0.37 -8.63 39.38
N MET A 162 -0.18 -9.85 39.39
CA MET A 162 -0.93 -10.36 40.54
C MET A 162 -0.03 -10.55 41.76
N ASP A 163 1.15 -11.14 41.59
CA ASP A 163 2.12 -11.33 42.68
C ASP A 163 2.57 -9.97 43.26
N LEU A 164 2.93 -9.01 42.40
CA LEU A 164 3.31 -7.66 42.82
C LEU A 164 2.18 -6.93 43.55
N LYS A 165 0.93 -7.15 43.12
CA LYS A 165 -0.24 -6.55 43.76
C LYS A 165 -0.46 -7.13 45.16
N GLU A 166 -0.26 -8.44 45.34
CA GLU A 166 -0.32 -9.09 46.65
C GLU A 166 0.79 -8.61 47.59
N GLU A 167 2.03 -8.53 47.10
CA GLU A 167 3.17 -7.98 47.85
C GLU A 167 2.91 -6.52 48.27
N THR A 168 2.42 -5.68 47.35
CA THR A 168 2.08 -4.28 47.66
C THR A 168 0.97 -4.17 48.70
N MET A 169 -0.04 -5.05 48.62
CA MET A 169 -1.15 -5.08 49.57
C MET A 169 -0.68 -5.47 50.97
N THR A 170 0.13 -6.52 51.10
CA THR A 170 0.69 -6.97 52.39
C THR A 170 1.59 -5.91 53.01
N MET A 171 2.46 -5.27 52.23
CA MET A 171 3.32 -4.18 52.71
C MET A 171 2.49 -2.97 53.18
N THR A 172 1.42 -2.61 52.45
CA THR A 172 0.52 -1.51 52.84
C THR A 172 -0.17 -1.81 54.17
N MET A 173 -0.64 -3.04 54.39
CA MET A 173 -1.24 -3.45 55.66
C MET A 173 -0.24 -3.35 56.81
N ALA A 174 0.99 -3.85 56.63
CA ALA A 174 2.02 -3.79 57.66
C ALA A 174 2.42 -2.34 58.03
N LEU A 175 2.46 -1.43 57.05
CA LEU A 175 2.71 -0.01 57.29
C LEU A 175 1.56 0.64 58.07
N ASN A 176 0.31 0.37 57.71
CA ASN A 176 -0.85 0.90 58.43
C ASN A 176 -0.87 0.44 59.89
N THR A 177 -0.55 -0.83 60.17
CA THR A 177 -0.43 -1.34 61.55
C THR A 177 0.64 -0.59 62.35
N LYS A 178 1.80 -0.29 61.75
CA LYS A 178 2.85 0.50 62.41
C LYS A 178 2.46 1.95 62.65
N ILE A 179 1.70 2.55 61.73
CA ILE A 179 1.16 3.90 61.91
C ILE A 179 0.23 3.92 63.13
N GLU A 180 -0.69 2.96 63.24
CA GLU A 180 -1.60 2.83 64.39
C GLU A 180 -0.85 2.65 65.72
N GLU A 181 0.20 1.82 65.73
CA GLU A 181 1.06 1.61 66.91
C GLU A 181 1.77 2.92 67.32
N LEU A 182 2.41 3.62 66.38
CA LEU A 182 3.11 4.88 66.62
C LEU A 182 2.16 6.00 67.04
N GLU A 183 0.96 6.07 66.47
CA GLU A 183 -0.09 7.01 66.91
C GLU A 183 -0.51 6.72 68.37
N GLY A 184 -0.64 5.45 68.74
CA GLY A 184 -0.91 5.04 70.12
C GLY A 184 0.21 5.44 71.10
N GLU A 185 1.47 5.20 70.74
CA GLU A 185 2.62 5.62 71.55
C GLU A 185 2.70 7.15 71.70
N LEU A 186 2.43 7.90 70.64
CA LEU A 186 2.45 9.36 70.65
C LEU A 186 1.42 9.93 71.64
N VAL A 187 0.22 9.36 71.72
CA VAL A 187 -0.81 9.74 72.70
C VAL A 187 -0.32 9.53 74.13
N LEU A 188 0.37 8.41 74.41
CA LEU A 188 0.95 8.13 75.73
C LEU A 188 2.04 9.15 76.09
N CYS A 189 2.93 9.46 75.16
CA CYS A 189 3.96 10.48 75.35
C CYS A 189 3.33 11.86 75.62
N GLN A 190 2.30 12.24 74.87
CA GLN A 190 1.61 13.51 75.04
C GLN A 190 0.94 13.61 76.42
N ALA A 191 0.31 12.54 76.90
CA ALA A 191 -0.29 12.49 78.25
C ALA A 191 0.75 12.61 79.37
N ALA A 192 1.91 11.99 79.22
CA ALA A 192 3.00 12.08 80.19
C ALA A 192 3.60 13.49 80.27
N VAL A 193 3.77 14.16 79.13
CA VAL A 193 4.26 15.54 79.05
C VAL A 193 3.26 16.53 79.64
N GLY A 194 1.97 16.41 79.29
CA GLY A 194 0.92 17.26 79.85
C GLY A 194 0.84 17.22 81.38
N LYS A 195 1.21 16.10 82.01
CA LYS A 195 1.31 15.96 83.48
C LYS A 195 2.52 16.64 84.11
N ARG A 196 3.64 16.83 83.39
CA ARG A 196 4.85 17.51 83.90
C ARG A 196 4.85 19.02 83.64
N VAL A 197 4.10 19.51 82.67
CA VAL A 197 4.05 20.94 82.34
C VAL A 197 3.23 21.75 83.36
N SER A 198 2.37 21.10 84.15
CA SER A 198 1.68 21.76 85.27
C SER A 198 2.59 22.11 86.47
N SER A 199 3.85 21.64 86.50
CA SER A 199 4.74 21.83 87.65
C SER A 199 6.08 22.51 87.35
N ILE A 200 6.38 22.90 86.11
CA ILE A 200 7.64 23.59 85.79
C ILE A 200 7.39 24.80 84.89
N THR A 201 7.47 25.99 85.51
CA THR A 201 7.67 27.27 84.83
C THR A 201 9.08 27.27 84.23
N LEU A 202 9.24 26.74 83.00
CA LEU A 202 10.50 26.87 82.27
C LEU A 202 10.62 28.28 81.69
N ASN A 203 11.39 29.12 82.39
CA ASN A 203 11.96 30.35 81.85
C ASN A 203 12.98 29.98 80.74
N CYS A 204 12.51 29.77 79.51
CA CYS A 204 13.36 29.68 78.32
C CYS A 204 13.85 31.09 77.95
N LYS A 205 14.93 31.57 78.60
CA LYS A 205 15.59 32.83 78.22
C LYS A 205 16.85 32.67 77.37
N ASP A 206 17.36 31.46 77.15
CA ASP A 206 18.61 31.26 76.41
C ASP A 206 18.39 30.49 75.10
N VAL A 207 17.66 31.11 74.17
CA VAL A 207 17.73 30.73 72.75
C VAL A 207 19.00 31.36 72.18
N LEU A 208 20.04 30.56 72.01
CA LEU A 208 21.25 30.95 71.29
C LEU A 208 20.86 31.28 69.84
N LYS A 209 20.89 32.57 69.51
CA LYS A 209 20.73 33.07 68.14
C LYS A 209 21.78 32.41 67.23
N PRO A 210 21.38 31.81 66.09
CA PRO A 210 22.34 31.36 65.10
C PRO A 210 23.12 32.56 64.55
N LYS A 211 24.44 32.53 64.73
CA LYS A 211 25.38 33.44 64.09
C LYS A 211 25.22 33.37 62.58
N GLU A 212 25.23 34.55 61.98
CA GLU A 212 25.10 34.86 60.55
C GLU A 212 25.68 33.79 59.63
N PHE A 213 24.80 33.09 58.93
CA PHE A 213 25.13 32.18 57.85
C PHE A 213 25.50 33.01 56.60
N VAL A 214 26.75 33.50 56.56
CA VAL A 214 27.34 34.05 55.34
C VAL A 214 27.72 32.88 54.43
N GLY A 215 26.73 32.33 53.75
CA GLY A 215 26.88 31.31 52.74
C GLY A 215 26.39 31.83 51.41
N THR A 216 27.30 32.02 50.46
CA THR A 216 26.96 32.15 49.04
C THR A 216 26.13 30.92 48.67
N SER A 217 24.81 31.09 48.57
CA SER A 217 23.87 29.98 48.49
C SER A 217 24.18 29.09 47.28
N PRO A 218 24.32 27.75 47.46
CA PRO A 218 24.51 26.79 46.37
C PRO A 218 23.44 26.88 45.27
N GLN A 219 22.27 27.44 45.62
CA GLN A 219 21.13 27.63 44.73
C GLN A 219 21.43 28.52 43.51
N ILE A 220 22.33 29.51 43.65
CA ILE A 220 22.67 30.43 42.54
C ILE A 220 23.60 29.73 41.53
N LYS A 221 24.45 28.80 41.99
CA LYS A 221 25.37 28.04 41.12
C LYS A 221 24.68 26.97 40.30
N GLY A 222 23.68 26.28 40.87
CA GLY A 222 22.89 25.26 40.16
C GLY A 222 22.06 25.85 39.02
N LYS A 223 21.41 27.00 39.25
CA LYS A 223 20.54 27.66 38.26
C LYS A 223 21.30 28.18 37.04
N VAL A 224 22.48 28.77 37.25
CA VAL A 224 23.35 29.28 36.16
C VAL A 224 23.96 28.13 35.32
N ARG A 225 24.16 26.95 35.91
CA ARG A 225 24.68 25.76 35.20
C ARG A 225 23.60 25.07 34.36
N LEU A 226 22.33 25.16 34.77
CA LEU A 226 21.17 24.64 34.05
C LEU A 226 20.84 25.46 32.79
N GLU A 227 20.99 26.79 32.84
CA GLU A 227 20.75 27.69 31.69
C GLU A 227 21.88 27.66 30.65
N ARG A 228 23.13 27.36 31.06
CA ARG A 228 24.28 27.15 30.18
C ARG A 228 24.49 25.66 29.88
N GLY A 229 23.48 25.02 29.32
CA GLY A 229 23.49 23.61 28.91
C GLY A 229 24.54 23.26 27.85
N LYS A 230 25.81 23.23 28.23
CA LYS A 230 26.91 22.57 27.49
C LYS A 230 27.47 21.46 28.37
N SER A 231 26.74 20.33 28.44
CA SER A 231 27.32 19.07 28.94
C SER A 231 28.22 18.50 27.83
N SER A 232 29.53 18.61 28.04
CA SER A 232 30.55 18.47 27.01
C SER A 232 30.96 17.04 26.67
N ASN A 233 30.47 15.99 27.35
CA ASN A 233 30.91 14.60 27.07
C ASN A 233 29.85 13.52 27.40
N VAL A 234 28.60 13.66 26.92
CA VAL A 234 27.55 12.65 27.13
C VAL A 234 27.19 11.96 25.82
N SER A 235 27.39 10.64 25.77
CA SER A 235 27.24 9.83 24.54
C SER A 235 25.91 9.05 24.49
N THR A 236 25.18 8.96 25.62
CA THR A 236 23.91 8.23 25.69
C THR A 236 22.81 9.00 26.42
N VAL A 237 21.54 8.74 26.07
CA VAL A 237 20.36 9.37 26.70
C VAL A 237 20.29 9.06 28.19
N GLY A 238 20.71 7.86 28.61
CA GLY A 238 20.71 7.45 30.02
C GLY A 238 21.66 8.28 30.90
N GLU A 239 22.83 8.63 30.38
CA GLU A 239 23.78 9.52 31.05
C GLU A 239 23.23 10.94 31.20
N TYR A 240 22.55 11.46 30.17
CA TYR A 240 21.92 12.77 30.21
C TYR A 240 20.79 12.84 31.25
N VAL A 241 19.93 11.82 31.30
CA VAL A 241 18.84 11.73 32.29
C VAL A 241 19.41 11.65 33.71
N ARG A 242 20.53 10.94 33.90
CA ARG A 242 21.20 10.83 35.21
C ARG A 242 21.79 12.17 35.66
N GLU A 243 22.55 12.85 34.81
CA GLU A 243 23.09 14.19 35.11
C GLU A 243 21.97 15.20 35.41
N PHE A 244 20.88 15.14 34.64
CA PHE A 244 19.74 16.04 34.83
C PHE A 244 19.02 15.82 36.16
N LYS A 245 18.81 14.55 36.57
CA LYS A 245 18.25 14.21 37.89
C LYS A 245 19.11 14.75 39.02
N GLU A 246 20.42 14.59 38.91
CA GLU A 246 21.37 15.08 39.92
C GLU A 246 21.35 16.62 40.02
N LEU A 247 21.12 17.31 38.91
CA LEU A 247 21.02 18.77 38.86
C LEU A 247 19.68 19.29 39.41
N ILE A 248 18.57 18.59 39.18
CA ILE A 248 17.27 18.91 39.80
C ILE A 248 17.35 18.73 41.32
N LEU A 249 17.97 17.66 41.81
CA LEU A 249 18.11 17.41 43.25
C LEU A 249 18.91 18.50 43.98
N GLN A 250 19.77 19.23 43.27
CA GLN A 250 20.50 20.37 43.83
C GLN A 250 19.65 21.65 43.93
N ILE A 251 18.47 21.69 43.30
CA ILE A 251 17.57 22.85 43.31
C ILE A 251 16.35 22.48 44.17
N LEU A 252 16.47 22.73 45.47
CA LEU A 252 15.52 22.35 46.52
C LEU A 252 14.07 22.86 46.32
N ASP A 253 13.83 23.86 45.47
CA ASP A 253 12.51 24.48 45.25
C ASP A 253 12.01 24.41 43.79
N MET A 254 12.46 23.43 42.99
CA MET A 254 11.96 23.29 41.62
C MET A 254 10.65 22.50 41.56
N THR A 255 9.59 23.11 41.03
CA THR A 255 8.34 22.38 40.80
C THR A 255 8.47 21.43 39.61
N GLU A 256 7.69 20.35 39.60
CA GLU A 256 7.73 19.32 38.55
C GLU A 256 7.45 19.89 37.15
N LYS A 257 6.60 20.92 37.06
CA LYS A 257 6.30 21.63 35.81
C LYS A 257 7.50 22.42 35.29
N GLU A 258 8.24 23.09 36.16
CA GLU A 258 9.44 23.84 35.80
C GLU A 258 10.57 22.89 35.37
N ALA A 259 10.75 21.79 36.11
CA ALA A 259 11.69 20.73 35.78
C ALA A 259 11.44 20.17 34.37
N LEU A 260 10.17 19.90 34.02
CA LEU A 260 9.80 19.38 32.70
C LEU A 260 10.10 20.37 31.57
N ILE A 261 9.86 21.68 31.80
CA ILE A 261 10.13 22.73 30.81
C ILE A 261 11.64 22.86 30.57
N VAL A 262 12.44 22.90 31.64
CA VAL A 262 13.90 22.95 31.52
C VAL A 262 14.42 21.69 30.83
N PHE A 263 13.91 20.51 31.20
CA PHE A 263 14.30 19.26 30.57
C PHE A 263 14.11 19.31 29.05
N LYS A 264 12.90 19.67 28.60
CA LYS A 264 12.54 19.76 27.17
C LYS A 264 13.39 20.79 26.42
N ASN A 265 13.69 21.91 27.06
CA ASN A 265 14.51 22.97 26.46
C ASN A 265 15.99 22.55 26.36
N GLY A 266 16.51 21.84 27.36
CA GLY A 266 17.89 21.35 27.46
C GLY A 266 18.22 20.13 26.58
N LEU A 267 17.22 19.42 26.05
CA LEU A 267 17.45 18.28 25.15
C LEU A 267 18.35 18.68 23.97
N LYS A 268 19.43 17.94 23.73
CA LYS A 268 20.28 18.19 22.57
C LYS A 268 19.45 18.05 21.27
N PRO A 269 19.75 18.83 20.21
CA PRO A 269 18.98 18.79 18.96
C PRO A 269 18.82 17.40 18.34
N TRP A 270 19.77 16.49 18.54
CA TRP A 270 19.70 15.11 18.06
C TRP A 270 18.69 14.24 18.81
N VAL A 271 18.45 14.49 20.11
CA VAL A 271 17.40 13.79 20.89
C VAL A 271 16.00 14.26 20.48
N ARG A 272 15.86 15.52 20.04
CA ARG A 272 14.58 16.06 19.55
C ARG A 272 14.09 15.40 18.26
N GLN A 273 14.97 14.73 17.51
CA GLN A 273 14.58 14.02 16.28
C GLN A 273 14.00 12.62 16.54
N GLU A 274 14.31 12.00 17.67
CA GLU A 274 13.81 10.66 18.04
C GLU A 274 12.49 10.69 18.84
N VAL A 275 12.14 11.83 19.46
CA VAL A 275 10.94 12.00 20.30
C VAL A 275 9.80 12.69 19.52
N LYS A 276 9.62 12.34 18.24
CA LYS A 276 8.47 12.77 17.42
C LYS A 276 7.33 11.76 17.46
#